data_AF-X1E146-F1
#
_entry.id   AF-X1E146-F1
#
_cell.length_a   1.000
_cell.length_b   1.000
_cell.length_c   1.000
_cell.angle_alpha   90.00
_cell.angle_beta   90.00
_cell.angle_gamma   90.00
#
_symmetry.space_group_name_H-M   'P 1'
#
loop_
_entity.id
_entity.type
_entity.pdbx_description
1 polymer ?
#
loop_
_entity_poly.entity_id
_entity_poly.type
_entity_poly.pdbx_seq_one_letter_code
_entity_poly.pdbx_strand_id
1 'polypeptide(L)' 'MLNRETDLLKEAEELENQSKIAERDKNYELAISVLMQAKDNYSKLGLNGQVSIIIKEIVRLRRLKGDEKGSIQ' A
#
# COMPACT_ATOMS: atom_id res chain seq x y z
N MET A 1 13.99 6.23 -22.07
CA MET A 1 13.05 6.58 -20.98
C MET A 1 12.18 5.41 -20.54
N LEU A 2 11.97 4.37 -21.38
CA LEU A 2 11.17 3.17 -21.05
C LEU A 2 11.54 2.47 -19.72
N ASN A 3 12.83 2.42 -19.37
CA ASN A 3 13.27 1.65 -18.19
C ASN A 3 12.73 2.23 -16.88
N ARG A 4 12.68 3.57 -16.75
CA ARG A 4 12.27 4.21 -15.49
C ARG A 4 10.80 3.98 -15.16
N GLU A 5 9.93 4.01 -16.17
CA GLU A 5 8.49 3.78 -15.97
C GLU A 5 8.23 2.32 -15.61
N THR A 6 8.90 1.39 -16.29
CA THR A 6 8.86 -0.05 -15.98
C THR A 6 9.40 -0.34 -14.58
N ASP A 7 10.50 0.30 -14.18
CA ASP A 7 11.10 0.12 -12.85
C ASP A 7 10.15 0.62 -11.75
N LEU A 8 9.53 1.79 -11.93
CA LEU A 8 8.54 2.34 -10.99
C LEU A 8 7.29 1.47 -10.87
N LEU A 9 6.82 0.92 -12.00
CA LEU A 9 5.65 0.03 -12.01
C LEU A 9 5.97 -1.27 -11.26
N LYS A 10 7.10 -1.90 -11.57
CA LYS A 10 7.54 -3.12 -10.90
C LYS A 10 7.76 -2.90 -9.40
N GLU A 11 8.34 -1.77 -9.01
CA GLU A 11 8.50 -1.42 -7.60
C GLU A 11 7.15 -1.22 -6.90
N ALA A 12 6.16 -0.57 -7.55
CA ALA A 12 4.82 -0.41 -7.00
C ALA A 12 4.12 -1.77 -6.77
N GLU A 13 4.22 -2.68 -7.73
CA GLU A 13 3.65 -4.04 -7.63
C GLU A 13 4.32 -4.86 -6.51
N GLU A 14 5.62 -4.73 -6.35
CA GLU A 14 6.37 -5.39 -5.27
C GLU A 14 5.97 -4.84 -3.89
N LEU A 15 5.81 -3.52 -3.76
CA LEU A 15 5.32 -2.88 -2.53
C LEU A 15 3.90 -3.34 -2.17
N GLU A 16 3.02 -3.55 -3.15
CA GLU A 16 1.71 -4.15 -2.91
C GLU A 16 1.80 -5.59 -2.38
N ASN A 17 2.71 -6.40 -2.91
CA ASN A 17 2.94 -7.75 -2.41
C ASN A 17 3.47 -7.74 -0.98
N GLN A 18 4.42 -6.85 -0.67
CA GLN A 18 4.91 -6.64 0.69
C GLN A 18 3.79 -6.21 1.65
N SER A 19 2.88 -5.36 1.20
CA SER A 19 1.71 -4.97 2.01
C SER A 19 0.86 -6.19 2.38
N LYS A 20 0.60 -7.09 1.43
CA LYS A 20 -0.22 -8.29 1.66
C LYS A 20 0.45 -9.23 2.66
N ILE A 21 1.77 -9.36 2.59
CA ILE A 21 2.55 -10.15 3.56
C ILE A 21 2.45 -9.51 4.95
N ALA A 22 2.75 -8.21 5.05
CA ALA A 22 2.69 -7.47 6.31
C ALA A 22 1.28 -7.50 6.95
N GLU A 23 0.21 -7.42 6.14
CA GLU A 23 -1.16 -7.55 6.63
C GLU A 23 -1.44 -8.95 7.22
N ARG A 24 -0.99 -10.03 6.55
CA ARG A 24 -1.14 -11.40 7.06
C ARG A 24 -0.45 -11.57 8.42
N ASP A 25 0.68 -10.90 8.60
CA ASP A 25 1.43 -10.88 9.85
C ASP A 25 0.86 -9.87 10.88
N LYS A 26 -0.30 -9.26 10.59
CA LYS A 26 -0.94 -8.20 11.39
C LYS A 26 -0.05 -6.96 11.62
N ASN A 27 1.01 -6.82 10.83
CA ASN A 27 1.85 -5.63 10.84
C ASN A 27 1.22 -4.53 9.98
N TYR A 28 0.10 -3.99 10.45
CA TYR A 28 -0.67 -2.97 9.72
C TYR A 28 0.11 -1.68 9.51
N GLU A 29 1.08 -1.37 10.38
CA GLU A 29 1.94 -0.20 10.23
C GLU A 29 2.86 -0.33 9.02
N LEU A 30 3.52 -1.47 8.88
CA LEU A 30 4.34 -1.77 7.71
C LEU A 30 3.49 -1.82 6.45
N ALA A 31 2.34 -2.52 6.48
CA ALA A 31 1.43 -2.62 5.34
C ALA A 31 1.00 -1.24 4.81
N ILE A 32 0.62 -0.33 5.71
CA ILE A 32 0.26 1.05 5.32
C ILE A 32 1.48 1.81 4.75
N SER A 33 2.66 1.67 5.38
CA SER A 33 3.87 2.38 4.95
C SER A 33 4.30 2.01 3.53
N VAL A 34 4.31 0.71 3.19
CA VAL A 34 4.68 0.26 1.84
C VAL A 34 3.62 0.63 0.80
N LEU A 35 2.32 0.61 1.15
CA LEU A 35 1.26 1.11 0.27
C LEU A 35 1.37 2.61 0.00
N MET A 36 1.85 3.41 0.96
CA MET A 36 2.11 4.83 0.71
C MET A 36 3.19 5.02 -0.37
N GLN A 37 4.23 4.18 -0.36
CA GLN A 37 5.27 4.20 -1.40
C GLN A 37 4.72 3.74 -2.76
N ALA A 38 3.90 2.68 -2.80
CA ALA A 38 3.25 2.21 -4.03
C ALA A 38 2.37 3.30 -4.65
N LYS A 39 1.59 3.99 -3.81
CA LYS A 39 0.75 5.13 -4.21
C LYS A 39 1.59 6.24 -4.86
N ASP A 40 2.74 6.57 -4.27
CA ASP A 40 3.61 7.63 -4.80
C ASP A 40 4.23 7.21 -6.14
N ASN A 41 4.57 5.93 -6.33
CA ASN A 41 5.04 5.42 -7.62
C ASN A 41 3.94 5.44 -8.69
N TYR A 42 2.72 5.00 -8.36
CA TYR A 42 1.58 5.13 -9.27
C TYR A 42 1.25 6.58 -9.61
N SER A 43 1.39 7.50 -8.65
CA SER A 43 1.21 8.93 -8.89
C SER A 43 2.26 9.48 -9.87
N LYS A 44 3.54 9.07 -9.76
CA LYS A 44 4.59 9.47 -10.70
C LYS A 44 4.34 8.95 -12.12
N LEU A 45 3.66 7.81 -12.25
CA LEU A 45 3.26 7.20 -13.52
C LEU A 45 1.94 7.75 -14.10
N GLY A 46 1.23 8.63 -13.37
CA GLY A 46 -0.09 9.13 -13.78
C GLY A 46 -1.22 8.09 -13.68
N LEU A 47 -1.00 6.98 -12.97
CA LEU A 47 -1.93 5.86 -12.82
C LEU A 47 -2.96 6.13 -11.71
N ASN A 48 -3.86 7.09 -11.97
CA ASN A 48 -4.83 7.59 -10.98
C ASN A 48 -5.84 6.54 -10.49
N GLY A 49 -6.13 5.52 -11.32
CA GLY A 49 -6.97 4.38 -10.93
C GLY A 49 -6.34 3.58 -9.80
N GLN A 50 -5.06 3.23 -9.97
CA GLN A 50 -4.26 2.51 -8.98
C GLN A 50 -4.07 3.35 -7.71
N VAL A 51 -3.78 4.65 -7.83
CA VAL A 51 -3.74 5.57 -6.68
C VAL A 51 -5.03 5.49 -5.86
N SER A 52 -6.19 5.50 -6.52
CA SER A 52 -7.51 5.43 -5.86
C SER A 52 -7.73 4.08 -5.15
N ILE A 53 -7.27 2.98 -5.75
CA ILE A 53 -7.33 1.64 -5.16
C ILE A 53 -6.47 1.59 -3.89
N ILE A 54 -5.22 2.07 -3.96
CA ILE A 54 -4.29 2.05 -2.83
C ILE A 54 -4.78 2.93 -1.67
N ILE A 55 -5.40 4.09 -1.94
CA ILE A 55 -5.99 4.93 -0.89
C ILE A 55 -7.10 4.19 -0.14
N LYS A 56 -8.01 3.51 -0.86
CA LYS A 56 -9.09 2.72 -0.23
C LYS A 56 -8.52 1.64 0.67
N GLU A 57 -7.46 1.00 0.21
CA GLU A 57 -6.79 -0.06 0.96
C GLU A 57 -6.11 0.45 2.24
N ILE A 58 -5.40 1.58 2.16
CA ILE A 58 -4.81 2.24 3.33
C ILE A 58 -5.91 2.58 4.36
N VAL A 59 -7.07 3.08 3.93
CA VAL A 59 -8.19 3.37 4.83
C VAL A 59 -8.70 2.10 5.51
N ARG A 60 -8.83 0.98 4.77
CA ARG A 60 -9.22 -0.32 5.34
C ARG A 60 -8.24 -0.78 6.41
N LEU A 61 -6.94 -0.75 6.12
CA LEU A 61 -5.90 -1.18 7.07
C LEU A 61 -5.83 -0.28 8.31
N ARG A 62 -6.07 1.02 8.17
CA ARG A 62 -6.17 1.94 9.33
C ARG A 62 -7.33 1.58 10.26
N ARG A 63 -8.47 1.15 9.70
CA ARG A 63 -9.61 0.67 10.50
C ARG A 63 -9.26 -0.61 11.24
N LEU A 64 -8.69 -1.60 10.54
CA LEU A 64 -8.25 -2.85 11.16
C LEU A 64 -7.24 -2.62 12.31
N LYS A 65 -6.25 -1.74 12.10
CA LYS A 65 -5.29 -1.33 13.15
C LYS A 65 -6.00 -0.68 14.35
N GLY A 66 -7.07 0.08 14.12
CA GLY A 66 -7.88 0.70 15.16
C GLY A 66 -8.72 -0.31 15.95
N ASP A 67 -9.37 -1.23 15.23
CA ASP A 67 -10.23 -2.28 15.83
C ASP A 67 -9.41 -3.25 16.71
N GLU A 68 -8.17 -3.57 16.33
CA GLU A 68 -7.27 -4.35 17.19
C GLU A 68 -6.92 -3.62 18.50
N LYS A 69 -6.78 -2.29 18.47
CA LYS A 69 -6.52 -1.51 19.69
C LYS A 69 -7.75 -1.40 20.60
N GLY A 70 -8.96 -1.44 20.02
CA GLY A 70 -10.22 -1.38 20.75
C GLY A 70 -10.68 -2.72 21.34
N SER A 71 -10.12 -3.85 20.86
CA SER A 71 -10.49 -5.20 21.30
C SER A 71 -9.83 -5.64 22.62
N ILE A 72 -9.05 -4.77 23.25
CA ILE A 72 -8.52 -4.96 24.60
C ILE A 72 -9.39 -4.13 25.56
N GLN A 73 -10.56 -4.64 25.91
CA GLN A 73 -11.37 -4.20 27.05
C GLN A 73 -11.94 -5.41 27.77
#